data_AF-A0A6H9L4H1-F1
#
_entry.id   AF-A0A6H9L4H1-F1
#
_cell.length_a   1.000
_cell.length_b   1.000
_cell.length_c   1.000
_cell.angle_alpha   90.00
_cell.angle_beta   90.00
_cell.angle_gamma   90.00
#
_symmetry.space_group_name_H-M   'P 1'
#
loop_
_entity.id
_entity.type
_entity.pdbx_description
1 polymer ?
#
loop_
_entity_poly.entity_id
_entity_poly.type
_entity_poly.pdbx_seq_one_letter_code
_entity_poly.pdbx_strand_id
1 'polypeptide(L)' 'MAILQKPVKFIEEVKAELTKVSWPTFDSLKSNTWVVIALSLFLALYIFLVDKGLSYLVFLLY' A
#
# COMPACT_ATOMS: atom_id res chain seq x y z
N MET A 1 28.19 37.85 -1.54
CA MET A 1 27.99 36.78 -2.55
C MET A 1 28.20 35.35 -2.02
N ALA A 2 28.51 35.13 -0.73
CA ALA A 2 28.82 33.80 -0.17
C ALA A 2 27.62 33.03 0.43
N ILE A 3 26.44 33.64 0.53
CA ILE A 3 25.28 33.07 1.24
C ILE A 3 24.47 32.13 0.34
N LEU A 4 24.49 32.35 -0.98
CA LEU A 4 23.75 31.56 -1.97
C LEU A 4 24.39 30.20 -2.29
N GLN A 5 25.67 29.97 -1.93
CA GLN A 5 26.37 28.72 -2.25
C GLN A 5 26.01 27.56 -1.30
N LYS A 6 25.66 27.86 -0.05
CA LYS A 6 25.29 26.85 0.96
C LYS A 6 23.99 26.09 0.62
N PRO A 7 22.86 26.77 0.29
CA PRO A 7 21.63 26.06 -0.04
C PRO A 7 21.71 25.27 -1.35
N VAL A 8 22.49 25.74 -2.32
CA VAL A 8 22.70 25.01 -3.59
C VAL A 8 23.44 23.69 -3.35
N LYS A 9 24.52 23.70 -2.55
CA LYS A 9 25.22 22.48 -2.13
C LYS A 9 24.32 21.51 -1.36
N PHE A 10 23.49 22.03 -0.47
CA PHE A 10 22.56 21.20 0.31
C PHE A 10 21.56 20.43 -0.57
N ILE A 11 20.98 21.08 -1.59
CA ILE A 11 20.07 20.41 -2.53
C ILE A 11 20.80 19.36 -3.36
N GLU A 12 22.06 19.61 -3.72
CA GLU A 12 22.90 18.67 -4.47
C GLU A 12 23.24 17.42 -3.65
N GLU A 13 23.55 17.59 -2.36
CA GLU A 13 23.77 16.50 -1.39
C GLU A 13 22.49 15.69 -1.15
N VAL A 14 21.34 16.35 -0.97
CA VAL A 14 20.04 15.67 -0.79
C VAL A 14 19.65 14.87 -2.04
N LYS A 15 19.87 15.41 -3.24
CA LYS A 15 19.64 14.67 -4.49
C LYS A 15 20.52 13.42 -4.58
N ALA A 16 21.78 13.52 -4.16
CA ALA A 16 22.73 12.40 -4.14
C ALA A 16 22.33 11.30 -3.12
N GLU A 17 21.73 11.67 -1.99
CA GLU A 17 21.18 10.69 -1.04
C GLU A 17 19.88 10.06 -1.55
N LEU A 18 19.00 10.85 -2.16
CA LEU A 18 17.75 10.36 -2.76
C LEU A 18 17.98 9.38 -3.92
N THR A 19 19.15 9.44 -4.58
CA THR A 19 19.51 8.45 -5.63
C THR A 19 20.03 7.14 -5.06
N LYS A 20 20.47 7.11 -3.79
CA LYS A 20 20.82 5.86 -3.08
C LYS A 20 19.58 5.14 -2.56
N VAL A 21 18.46 5.84 -2.45
CA VAL A 21 17.17 5.23 -2.12
C VAL A 21 16.68 4.46 -3.34
N SER A 22 16.43 3.17 -3.16
CA SER A 22 15.81 2.32 -4.18
C SER A 22 14.37 2.72 -4.38
N TRP A 23 14.13 3.72 -5.25
CA TRP A 23 12.78 4.06 -5.67
C TRP A 23 12.17 2.88 -6.41
N PRO A 24 11.08 2.30 -5.89
CA PRO A 24 10.43 1.20 -6.56
C PRO A 24 9.84 1.67 -7.88
N THR A 25 10.04 0.89 -8.94
CA THR A 25 9.38 1.14 -10.22
C THR A 25 7.87 0.99 -10.09
N PHE A 26 7.10 1.81 -10.81
CA PHE A 26 5.64 1.81 -10.79
C PHE A 26 5.00 0.44 -11.03
N ASP A 27 5.69 -0.45 -11.74
CA ASP A 27 5.23 -1.82 -11.99
C ASP A 27 5.32 -2.72 -10.75
N SER A 28 6.33 -2.53 -9.90
CA SER A 28 6.46 -3.23 -8.62
C SER A 28 5.35 -2.81 -7.65
N LEU A 29 4.99 -1.52 -7.65
CA LEU A 29 3.85 -1.00 -6.88
C LEU A 29 2.53 -1.63 -7.34
N LYS A 30 2.27 -1.65 -8.66
CA LYS A 30 1.05 -2.25 -9.22
C LYS A 30 0.90 -3.72 -8.84
N SER A 31 1.99 -4.49 -8.95
CA SER A 31 1.99 -5.92 -8.58
C SER A 31 1.60 -6.12 -7.11
N ASN A 32 2.19 -5.34 -6.20
CA ASN A 32 1.91 -5.48 -4.77
C ASN A 32 0.48 -5.06 -4.42
N THR A 33 -0.05 -4.02 -5.09
CA THR A 33 -1.42 -3.56 -4.86
C THR A 33 -2.44 -4.59 -5.33
N TRP A 34 -2.15 -5.31 -6.42
CA TRP A 34 -3.05 -6.35 -6.96
C TRP A 34 -3.21 -7.53 -5.99
N VAL A 35 -2.13 -7.94 -5.33
CA VAL A 35 -2.16 -8.98 -4.30
C VAL A 35 -3.04 -8.58 -3.12
N VAL A 36 -2.92 -7.33 -2.66
CA VAL A 36 -3.72 -6.80 -1.56
C VAL A 36 -5.20 -6.74 -1.94
N ILE A 37 -5.53 -6.32 -3.15
CA ILE A 37 -6.92 -6.29 -3.66
C ILE A 37 -7.50 -7.71 -3.69
N ALA A 38 -6.76 -8.68 -4.24
CA ALA A 38 -7.21 -10.07 -4.32
C ALA A 38 -7.46 -10.67 -2.92
N LEU A 39 -6.54 -10.46 -1.98
CA LEU A 39 -6.68 -10.94 -0.60
C LEU A 39 -7.88 -10.30 0.10
N SER A 40 -8.06 -8.99 -0.06
CA SER A 40 -9.16 -8.24 0.56
C SER A 40 -10.52 -8.71 0.02
N LEU A 41 -10.61 -8.95 -1.28
CA LEU A 41 -11.83 -9.44 -1.93
C LEU A 41 -12.17 -10.87 -1.46
N PHE A 42 -11.17 -11.74 -1.33
CA PHE A 42 -11.33 -13.08 -0.80
C PHE A 42 -11.85 -13.05 0.65
N LEU A 43 -11.26 -12.21 1.50
CA LEU A 43 -11.67 -12.09 2.90
C LEU A 43 -13.10 -11.55 3.03
N ALA A 44 -13.45 -10.55 2.21
CA ALA A 44 -14.80 -10.00 2.17
C ALA A 44 -15.85 -11.05 1.77
N LEU A 45 -15.57 -11.88 0.76
CA LEU A 45 -16.44 -12.98 0.36
C LEU A 45 -16.57 -14.04 1.46
N TYR A 46 -15.47 -14.37 2.13
CA TYR A 46 -15.49 -15.32 3.25
C TYR A 46 -16.37 -14.84 4.39
N ILE A 47 -16.17 -13.60 4.85
CA ILE A 47 -16.98 -13.01 5.93
C ILE A 47 -18.46 -12.96 5.52
N PHE A 48 -18.75 -12.53 4.28
CA PHE A 48 -20.11 -12.48 3.77
C PHE A 48 -20.81 -13.84 3.79
N LEU A 49 -20.12 -14.91 3.38
CA LEU A 49 -20.65 -16.28 3.41
C LEU A 49 -20.93 -16.74 4.85
N VAL A 50 -20.00 -16.46 5.76
CA VAL A 50 -20.13 -16.81 7.18
C VAL A 50 -21.30 -16.07 7.81
N ASP A 51 -21.41 -14.76 7.61
CA ASP A 51 -22.51 -13.95 8.16
C ASP A 51 -23.87 -14.44 7.67
N LYS A 52 -23.99 -14.76 6.37
CA LYS A 52 -25.21 -15.33 5.79
C LYS A 52 -25.51 -16.73 6.31
N GLY A 53 -24.49 -17.57 6.42
CA GLY A 53 -24.60 -18.93 6.96
C GLY A 53 -25.08 -18.94 8.40
N LEU A 54 -24.45 -18.15 9.27
CA LEU A 54 -24.87 -18.02 10.67
C LEU A 54 -26.27 -17.40 10.80
N SER A 55 -26.57 -16.34 10.02
CA SER A 55 -27.91 -15.71 10.06
C SER A 55 -29.01 -16.69 9.69
N TYR A 56 -28.78 -17.54 8.67
CA TYR A 56 -29.72 -18.58 8.27
C TYR A 56 -29.88 -19.65 9.35
N LEU A 57 -28.79 -20.04 9.99
CA LEU A 57 -28.78 -21.06 11.04
C LEU A 57 -29.52 -20.58 12.30
N VAL A 58 -29.35 -19.31 12.67
CA VAL A 58 -30.10 -18.66 13.76
C VAL A 58 -31.59 -18.56 13.41
N PHE A 59 -31.93 -18.19 12.17
CA PHE A 59 -33.32 -18.16 11.70
C PHE A 59 -34.00 -19.53 11.69
N LEU A 60 -33.24 -20.62 11.46
CA LEU A 60 -33.80 -21.97 11.48
C LEU A 60 -34.02 -22.49 12.92
N LEU A 61 -33.22 -22.01 13.87
CA LEU A 61 -33.28 -22.44 15.28
C LEU A 61 -34.36 -21.73 16.12
N TYR A 62 -34.77 -20.53 15.72
CA TYR A 62 -35.83 -19.75 16.37
C TYR A 62 -37.11 -19.74 15.55
#